data_AF-A0A411WGQ3-F1
#
_entry.id   AF-A0A411WGQ3-F1
#
_cell.length_a   1.000
_cell.length_b   1.000
_cell.length_c   1.000
_cell.angle_alpha   90.00
_cell.angle_beta   90.00
_cell.angle_gamma   90.00
#
_symmetry.space_group_name_H-M   'P 1'
#
loop_
_entity.id
_entity.type
_entity.pdbx_description
1 polymer ?
#
loop_
_entity_poly.entity_id
_entity_poly.type
_entity_poly.pdbx_seq_one_letter_code
_entity_poly.pdbx_strand_id
1 'polypeptide(L)'
;MSGAILEHFIKAIPELKNRRYLQVFEDAREARIALALSGKPNDKAPLYSRNATYQYIYRKGWYSVTEFDIRAAKLEASQCQ
;
A
#
# COMPACT_ATOMS: atom_id res chain seq x y z
N MET A 1 -10.23 2.53 -0.31
CA MET A 1 -9.96 2.19 1.11
C MET A 1 -11.06 2.79 1.98
N SER A 2 -11.55 2.12 3.03
CA SER A 2 -12.58 2.72 3.92
C SER A 2 -11.98 3.84 4.78
N GLY A 3 -12.81 4.82 5.16
CA GLY A 3 -12.35 5.99 5.93
C GLY A 3 -11.72 5.63 7.29
N ALA A 4 -12.24 4.60 7.97
CA ALA A 4 -11.73 4.15 9.27
C ALA A 4 -10.30 3.55 9.18
N ILE A 5 -10.01 2.82 8.10
CA ILE A 5 -8.68 2.25 7.86
C ILE A 5 -7.68 3.38 7.58
N LEU A 6 -8.09 4.39 6.80
CA LEU A 6 -7.28 5.56 6.51
C LEU A 6 -6.89 6.34 7.78
N GLU A 7 -7.85 6.57 8.68
CA GLU A 7 -7.59 7.25 9.95
C GLU A 7 -6.58 6.50 10.82
N HIS A 8 -6.61 5.17 10.83
CA HIS A 8 -5.63 4.37 11.56
C HIS A 8 -4.21 4.62 11.05
N PHE A 9 -4.01 4.66 9.73
CA PHE A 9 -2.70 4.95 9.16
C PHE A 9 -2.25 6.39 9.40
N ILE A 10 -3.14 7.37 9.33
CA ILE A 10 -2.80 8.77 9.63
C ILE A 10 -2.39 8.95 11.10
N LYS A 11 -3.01 8.20 12.04
CA LYS A 11 -2.61 8.21 13.45
C LYS A 11 -1.22 7.60 13.66
N ALA A 12 -0.90 6.50 12.96
CA ALA A 12 0.39 5.83 13.07
C ALA A 12 1.52 6.54 12.29
N ILE A 13 1.17 7.22 11.19
CA ILE A 13 2.09 7.89 10.26
C ILE A 13 1.57 9.31 10.04
N PRO A 14 1.90 10.26 10.93
CA PRO A 14 1.39 11.63 10.85
C PRO A 14 1.70 12.36 9.54
N GLU A 15 2.76 11.95 8.83
CA GLU A 15 3.13 12.52 7.53
C GLU A 15 2.02 12.33 6.47
N LEU A 16 1.15 11.33 6.63
CA LEU A 16 0.03 11.06 5.71
C LEU A 16 -1.08 12.11 5.79
N LYS A 17 -1.01 13.07 6.74
CA LYS A 17 -1.84 14.29 6.68
C LYS A 17 -1.57 15.10 5.41
N ASN A 18 -0.38 14.98 4.82
CA ASN A 18 -0.10 15.56 3.51
C ASN A 18 -0.74 14.70 2.42
N ARG A 19 -1.67 15.28 1.66
CA ARG A 19 -2.42 14.59 0.60
C ARG A 19 -1.53 13.91 -0.45
N ARG A 20 -0.39 14.50 -0.80
CA ARG A 20 0.53 13.88 -1.77
C ARG A 20 1.22 12.66 -1.18
N TYR A 21 1.58 12.70 0.10
CA TYR A 21 2.18 11.54 0.77
C TYR A 21 1.16 10.43 0.98
N LEU A 22 -0.09 10.78 1.30
CA LEU A 22 -1.17 9.82 1.35
C LEU A 22 -1.34 9.09 0.01
N GLN A 23 -1.39 9.83 -1.10
CA GLN A 23 -1.51 9.21 -2.42
C GLN A 23 -0.35 8.26 -2.73
N VAL A 24 0.90 8.67 -2.49
CA VAL A 24 2.08 7.81 -2.69
C VAL A 24 2.03 6.55 -1.81
N PHE A 25 1.50 6.67 -0.59
CA PHE A 25 1.34 5.55 0.32
C PHE A 25 0.26 4.57 -0.17
N GLU A 26 -0.88 5.08 -0.65
CA GLU A 26 -1.96 4.28 -1.22
C GLU A 26 -1.51 3.55 -2.50
N ASP A 27 -0.86 4.26 -3.43
CA ASP A 27 -0.27 3.70 -4.65
C ASP A 27 0.66 2.52 -4.33
N ALA A 28 1.47 2.64 -3.27
CA ALA A 28 2.37 1.58 -2.85
C ALA A 28 1.64 0.34 -2.33
N ARG A 29 0.54 0.53 -1.59
CA ARG A 29 -0.28 -0.57 -1.09
C ARG A 29 -0.95 -1.31 -2.24
N GLU A 30 -1.55 -0.57 -3.17
CA GLU A 30 -2.20 -1.12 -4.35
C GLU A 30 -1.20 -1.90 -5.22
N ALA A 31 -0.03 -1.32 -5.49
CA ALA A 31 1.01 -1.99 -6.25
C ALA A 31 1.48 -3.29 -5.58
N ARG A 32 1.65 -3.29 -4.24
CA ARG A 32 2.04 -4.51 -3.52
C ARG A 32 0.97 -5.60 -3.61
N ILE A 33 -0.29 -5.23 -3.42
CA ILE A 33 -1.42 -6.18 -3.51
C ILE A 33 -1.49 -6.76 -4.93
N ALA A 34 -1.49 -5.91 -5.96
CA ALA A 34 -1.54 -6.35 -7.36
C ALA A 34 -0.38 -7.31 -7.70
N LEU A 35 0.84 -7.01 -7.22
CA LEU A 35 1.99 -7.87 -7.43
C LEU A 35 1.82 -9.22 -6.72
N ALA A 36 1.29 -9.22 -5.49
CA ALA A 36 0.98 -10.44 -4.75
C ALA A 36 -0.08 -11.31 -5.44
N LEU A 37 -1.11 -10.70 -6.02
CA LEU A 37 -2.15 -11.40 -6.78
C LEU A 37 -1.58 -12.04 -8.05
N SER A 38 -0.60 -11.40 -8.70
CA SER A 38 0.07 -11.94 -9.88
C SER A 38 1.04 -13.10 -9.60
N GLY A 39 1.22 -13.49 -8.32
CA GLY A 39 2.15 -14.56 -7.92
C GLY A 39 3.63 -14.21 -8.06
N LYS A 40 3.97 -12.92 -8.26
CA LYS A 40 5.36 -12.46 -8.40
C LYS A 40 6.00 -12.21 -7.03
N PRO A 41 7.34 -12.32 -6.92
CA PRO A 41 8.08 -11.92 -5.73
C PRO A 41 7.78 -10.47 -5.39
N ASN A 42 7.53 -10.20 -4.13
CA ASN A 42 7.06 -8.90 -3.67
C ASN A 42 7.68 -8.50 -2.33
N ASP A 43 8.60 -9.29 -1.78
CA ASP A 43 9.30 -9.10 -0.51
C ASP A 43 9.94 -7.71 -0.35
N LYS A 44 10.41 -7.11 -1.44
CA LYS A 44 11.07 -5.80 -1.44
C LYS A 44 10.28 -4.74 -2.18
N ALA A 45 10.20 -3.56 -1.58
CA ALA A 45 9.64 -2.38 -2.22
C ALA A 45 10.51 -1.94 -3.41
N PRO A 46 9.94 -1.75 -4.62
CA PRO A 46 10.68 -1.24 -5.77
C PRO A 46 11.07 0.24 -5.61
N LEU A 47 11.94 0.70 -6.50
CA LEU A 47 12.20 2.14 -6.66
C LEU A 47 10.97 2.79 -7.31
N TYR A 48 10.32 3.68 -6.57
CA TYR A 48 9.19 4.49 -7.00
C TYR A 48 9.64 5.88 -7.45
N SER A 49 10.52 6.52 -6.70
CA SER A 49 11.03 7.86 -7.00
C SER A 49 12.48 8.03 -6.57
N ARG A 50 13.22 8.89 -7.28
CA ARG A 50 14.57 9.32 -6.85
C ARG A 50 14.52 10.35 -5.71
N ASN A 51 13.36 10.97 -5.47
CA ASN A 51 13.18 11.82 -4.31
C ASN A 51 13.10 10.94 -3.04
N ALA A 52 14.03 11.16 -2.10
CA ALA A 52 14.16 10.35 -0.90
C ALA A 52 12.88 10.33 -0.05
N THR A 53 12.16 11.46 0.05
CA THR A 53 10.93 11.56 0.82
C THR A 53 9.81 10.73 0.19
N TYR A 54 9.59 10.86 -1.12
CA TYR A 54 8.57 10.04 -1.80
C TYR A 54 8.92 8.56 -1.79
N GLN A 55 10.20 8.21 -1.96
CA GLN A 55 10.63 6.82 -1.86
C GLN A 55 10.41 6.25 -0.45
N TYR A 56 10.65 7.04 0.59
CA TYR A 56 10.43 6.64 1.97
C TYR A 56 8.94 6.39 2.26
N ILE A 57 8.06 7.31 1.85
CA ILE A 57 6.60 7.17 2.00
C ILE A 57 6.09 5.95 1.22
N TYR A 58 6.58 5.74 0.00
CA TYR A 58 6.23 4.56 -0.80
C TYR A 58 6.61 3.26 -0.10
N ARG A 59 7.83 3.18 0.49
CA ARG A 59 8.24 2.00 1.27
C ARG A 59 7.31 1.77 2.47
N LYS A 60 6.89 2.82 3.19
CA LYS A 60 5.94 2.68 4.30
C LYS A 60 4.63 2.04 3.82
N GLY A 61 4.06 2.48 2.70
CA GLY A 61 2.85 1.88 2.14
C GLY A 61 3.07 0.45 1.67
N TRP A 62 4.18 0.16 1.01
CA TRP A 62 4.51 -1.19 0.57
C TRP A 62 4.55 -2.19 1.73
N TYR A 63 5.22 -1.82 2.83
CA TYR A 63 5.39 -2.69 3.99
C TYR A 63 4.21 -2.66 4.97
N SER A 64 3.24 -1.76 4.78
CA SER A 64 1.99 -1.80 5.57
C SER A 64 1.00 -2.86 5.08
N VAL A 65 1.23 -3.45 3.89
CA VAL A 65 0.38 -4.53 3.36
C VAL A 65 0.70 -5.83 4.09
N THR A 66 -0.31 -6.37 4.76
CA THR A 66 -0.25 -7.64 5.48
C THR A 66 -0.73 -8.80 4.61
N GLU A 67 -0.49 -10.03 5.06
CA GLU A 67 -1.08 -11.21 4.41
C GLU A 67 -2.61 -11.17 4.42
N PHE A 68 -3.22 -10.58 5.46
CA PHE A 68 -4.67 -10.44 5.53
C PHE A 68 -5.19 -9.56 4.40
N ASP A 69 -4.55 -8.42 4.13
CA ASP A 69 -4.91 -7.54 3.01
C ASP A 69 -4.84 -8.28 1.67
N ILE A 70 -3.79 -9.09 1.47
CA ILE A 70 -3.62 -9.88 0.23
C ILE A 70 -4.70 -10.97 0.12
N ARG A 71 -5.01 -11.68 1.22
CA ARG A 71 -6.06 -12.71 1.23
C ARG A 71 -7.44 -12.10 0.98
N ALA A 72 -7.74 -10.96 1.61
CA ALA A 72 -8.97 -10.22 1.36
C ALA A 72 -9.08 -9.83 -0.13
N ALA A 73 -8.03 -9.25 -0.71
CA ALA A 73 -8.01 -8.89 -2.13
C ALA A 73 -8.16 -10.11 -3.06
N LYS A 74 -7.62 -11.28 -2.70
CA LYS A 74 -7.84 -12.54 -3.44
C LYS A 74 -9.31 -12.95 -3.42
N LEU A 75 -9.96 -12.87 -2.25
CA LEU A 75 -11.38 -13.21 -2.13
C LEU A 75 -12.26 -12.30 -2.97
N GLU A 76 -12.03 -10.98 -2.91
CA GLU A 76 -12.74 -10.00 -3.73
C GLU A 76 -12.55 -10.27 -5.24
N ALA A 77 -11.32 -10.55 -5.68
CA ALA A 77 -11.02 -10.86 -7.07
C ALA A 77 -11.73 -12.15 -7.56
N SER A 78 -11.87 -13.15 -6.69
CA SER A 78 -12.59 -14.40 -7.01
C SER A 78 -14.12 -14.25 -7.01
N GLN A 79 -14.68 -13.26 -6.30
CA GLN A 79 -16.14 -13.02 -6.24
C GLN A 79 -16.68 -12.23 -7.44
N CYS A 80 -15.81 -11.58 -8.21
CA CYS A 80 -16.16 -10.89 -9.46
C CYS A 80 -15.99 -11.75 -10.73
N GLN A 81 -15.78 -13.07 -10.58
CA GLN A 81 -15.77 -14.05 -11.68
C GLN A 81 -17.09 -14.84 -11.72
#